data_AF-A0A5N1J109-F1
#
_entry.id   AF-A0A5N1J109-F1
#
_cell.length_a   1.000
_cell.length_b   1.000
_cell.length_c   1.000
_cell.angle_alpha   90.00
_cell.angle_beta   90.00
_cell.angle_gamma   90.00
#
_symmetry.space_group_name_H-M   'P 1'
#
loop_
_entity.id
_entity.type
_entity.pdbx_description
1 polymer ?
#
loop_
_entity_poly.entity_id
_entity_poly.type
_entity_poly.pdbx_seq_one_letter_code
_entity_poly.pdbx_strand_id
1 'polypeptide(L)'
;MKINTNLSTIGTCSLFLTALASPCCFPLFGFILAALGLGTFELFGGWTMWVFQVLVALSIVGLFISYRKHKCMYPILIAIPSALVIFYSYHFLENDNWIYLMYLGMFGLGISAIVNHYRNRLHYSCCITQEKIVSEINLKSTITCPNCGHSKEETMPTDACQYFYECENCHLVLKPKAGDCCVFCSYGTEKCPPIQTGAGCC
;
A
#
# COMPACT_ATOMS: atom_id res chain seq x y z
N MET A 1 0.87 14.66 -3.23
CA MET A 1 2.32 14.77 -3.01
C MET A 1 3.02 13.87 -4.03
N LYS A 2 3.71 14.46 -5.03
CA LYS A 2 4.38 13.73 -6.13
C LYS A 2 5.63 13.05 -5.55
N ILE A 3 5.60 11.72 -5.40
CA ILE A 3 6.75 10.96 -4.88
C ILE A 3 7.56 10.48 -6.09
N ASN A 4 8.82 10.92 -6.14
CA ASN A 4 9.80 10.54 -7.16
C ASN A 4 9.97 9.01 -7.24
N THR A 5 10.05 8.49 -8.46
CA THR A 5 10.22 7.09 -8.86
C THR A 5 11.49 6.40 -8.31
N ASN A 6 12.35 7.11 -7.60
CA ASN A 6 13.55 6.56 -6.97
C ASN A 6 13.31 5.88 -5.61
N LEU A 7 12.12 6.04 -5.00
CA LEU A 7 11.82 5.46 -3.69
C LEU A 7 11.52 3.95 -3.75
N SER A 8 10.99 3.46 -4.88
CA SER A 8 10.74 2.03 -5.12
C SER A 8 12.03 1.22 -5.30
N THR A 9 13.06 1.82 -5.90
CA THR A 9 14.40 1.21 -6.07
C THR A 9 15.15 1.08 -4.74
N ILE A 10 14.99 2.05 -3.85
CA ILE A 10 15.55 2.01 -2.48
C ILE A 10 14.80 0.96 -1.63
N GLY A 11 13.49 0.82 -1.85
CA GLY A 11 12.64 -0.19 -1.21
C GLY A 11 12.99 -1.64 -1.60
N THR A 12 13.33 -1.90 -2.86
CA THR A 12 13.75 -3.23 -3.33
C THR A 12 15.17 -3.58 -2.88
N CYS A 13 16.11 -2.62 -2.90
CA CYS A 13 17.45 -2.83 -2.37
C CYS A 13 17.44 -3.13 -0.86
N SER A 14 16.59 -2.45 -0.08
CA SER A 14 16.44 -2.69 1.35
C SER A 14 15.76 -4.04 1.65
N LEU A 15 14.78 -4.48 0.84
CA LEU A 15 14.22 -5.83 0.92
C LEU A 15 15.25 -6.92 0.58
N PHE A 16 16.10 -6.69 -0.42
CA PHE A 16 17.19 -7.59 -0.78
C PHE A 16 18.25 -7.68 0.32
N LEU A 17 18.67 -6.54 0.88
CA LEU A 17 19.60 -6.46 2.01
C LEU A 17 19.02 -7.09 3.28
N THR A 18 17.71 -6.93 3.52
CA THR A 18 17.02 -7.56 4.67
C THR A 18 16.88 -9.07 4.48
N ALA A 19 16.68 -9.56 3.25
CA ALA A 19 16.72 -10.98 2.93
C ALA A 19 18.13 -11.58 3.06
N LEU A 20 19.16 -10.84 2.62
CA LEU A 20 20.58 -11.21 2.77
C LEU A 20 21.03 -11.25 4.23
N ALA A 21 20.53 -10.32 5.06
CA ALA A 21 20.83 -10.24 6.47
C ALA A 21 19.85 -11.03 7.36
N SER A 22 18.94 -11.79 6.75
CA SER A 22 17.99 -12.59 7.51
C SER A 22 18.68 -13.80 8.15
N PRO A 23 18.46 -14.04 9.45
CA PRO A 23 19.13 -15.10 10.21
C PRO A 23 18.81 -16.53 9.72
N CYS A 24 17.74 -16.71 8.93
CA CYS A 24 17.41 -17.98 8.28
C CYS A 24 18.25 -18.25 7.02
N CYS A 25 18.83 -17.22 6.38
CA CYS A 25 19.68 -17.33 5.20
C CYS A 25 21.17 -17.22 5.53
N PHE A 26 21.51 -16.74 6.72
CA PHE A 26 22.89 -16.60 7.21
C PHE A 26 23.70 -17.91 7.15
N PRO A 27 23.15 -19.09 7.51
CA PRO A 27 23.85 -20.37 7.34
C PRO A 27 24.10 -20.71 5.87
N LEU A 28 23.11 -20.45 5.00
CA LEU A 28 23.20 -20.72 3.55
C LEU A 28 24.24 -19.79 2.88
N PHE A 29 24.28 -18.51 3.26
CA PHE A 29 25.31 -17.57 2.82
C PHE A 29 26.68 -17.95 3.35
N GLY A 30 26.79 -18.38 4.60
CA GLY A 30 28.02 -18.96 5.17
C GLY A 30 28.54 -20.13 4.34
N PHE A 31 27.65 -21.03 3.88
CA PHE A 31 28.00 -22.12 2.97
C PHE A 31 28.45 -21.65 1.58
N ILE A 32 27.78 -20.65 0.98
CA ILE A 32 28.15 -20.10 -0.34
C ILE A 32 29.49 -19.36 -0.29
N LEU A 33 29.72 -18.54 0.74
CA LEU A 33 30.99 -17.83 0.96
C LEU A 33 32.13 -18.81 1.25
N ALA A 34 31.88 -19.83 2.09
CA ALA A 34 32.85 -20.91 2.34
C ALA A 34 33.17 -21.71 1.06
N ALA A 35 32.18 -22.02 0.23
CA ALA A 35 32.36 -22.72 -1.04
C ALA A 35 33.14 -21.89 -2.08
N LEU A 36 33.05 -20.56 -2.02
CA LEU A 36 33.85 -19.65 -2.86
C LEU A 36 35.29 -19.43 -2.33
N GLY A 37 35.69 -20.17 -1.28
CA GLY A 37 37.04 -20.07 -0.71
C GLY A 37 37.27 -18.77 0.07
N LEU A 38 36.22 -17.98 0.29
CA LEU A 38 36.22 -16.89 1.26
C LEU A 38 36.05 -17.54 2.63
N GLY A 39 37.13 -18.14 3.12
CA GLY A 39 37.18 -18.88 4.36
C GLY A 39 36.41 -18.15 5.45
N THR A 40 35.62 -18.92 6.20
CA THR A 40 34.91 -18.50 7.42
C THR A 40 35.90 -17.88 8.38
N PHE A 41 36.17 -16.59 8.20
CA PHE A 41 36.71 -15.77 9.26
C PHE A 41 35.67 -15.79 10.37
N GLU A 42 36.17 -15.91 11.59
CA GLU A 42 35.55 -15.54 12.84
C GLU A 42 35.16 -14.03 12.85
N LEU A 43 34.51 -13.53 11.78
CA LEU A 43 34.25 -12.11 11.47
C LEU A 43 33.21 -11.46 12.41
N PHE A 44 32.99 -12.13 13.53
CA PHE A 44 31.75 -12.21 14.25
C PHE A 44 32.01 -12.74 15.67
N GLY A 45 33.23 -12.60 16.19
CA GLY A 45 33.49 -12.72 17.62
C GLY A 45 32.70 -11.66 18.37
N GLY A 46 31.80 -12.06 19.28
CA GLY A 46 31.00 -11.21 20.19
C GLY A 46 29.99 -10.23 19.56
N TRP A 47 30.32 -9.62 18.42
CA TRP A 47 29.57 -8.52 17.80
C TRP A 47 28.38 -8.97 16.94
N THR A 48 28.33 -10.25 16.53
CA THR A 48 27.19 -10.83 15.77
C THR A 48 25.85 -10.53 16.39
N MET A 49 25.77 -10.70 17.70
CA MET A 49 24.50 -10.66 18.41
C MET A 49 23.94 -9.24 18.44
N TRP A 50 24.82 -8.25 18.59
CA TRP A 50 24.47 -6.83 18.47
C TRP A 50 23.98 -6.48 17.06
N VAL A 51 24.69 -6.95 16.03
CA VAL A 51 24.27 -6.75 14.64
C VAL A 51 22.90 -7.37 14.38
N PHE A 52 22.65 -8.57 14.90
CA PHE A 52 21.37 -9.24 14.77
C PHE A 52 20.22 -8.48 15.44
N GLN A 53 20.44 -7.96 16.65
CA GLN A 53 19.44 -7.15 17.35
C GLN A 53 19.11 -5.84 16.61
N VAL A 54 20.11 -5.18 16.00
CA VAL A 54 19.91 -3.98 15.18
C VAL A 54 19.05 -4.29 13.96
N LEU A 55 19.27 -5.42 13.28
CA LEU A 55 18.46 -5.84 12.13
C LEU A 55 17.00 -6.11 12.52
N VAL A 56 16.77 -6.75 13.67
CA VAL A 56 15.41 -6.95 14.22
C VAL A 56 14.74 -5.59 14.49
N ALA A 57 15.44 -4.63 15.10
CA ALA A 57 14.90 -3.30 15.34
C ALA A 57 14.55 -2.56 14.02
N LEU A 58 15.42 -2.62 13.01
CA LEU A 58 15.17 -2.04 11.69
C LEU A 58 13.92 -2.66 11.02
N SER A 59 13.71 -3.97 11.19
CA SER A 59 12.52 -4.65 10.67
C SER A 59 11.22 -4.14 11.30
N ILE A 60 11.23 -3.85 12.62
CA ILE A 60 10.08 -3.28 13.33
C ILE A 60 9.81 -1.84 12.85
N VAL A 61 10.86 -1.03 12.66
CA VAL A 61 10.71 0.33 12.11
C VAL A 61 10.09 0.30 10.72
N GLY A 62 10.52 -0.62 9.86
CA GLY A 62 9.90 -0.83 8.54
C GLY A 62 8.41 -1.19 8.61
N LEU A 63 8.04 -2.09 9.53
CA LEU A 63 6.64 -2.44 9.78
C LEU A 63 5.83 -1.27 10.37
N PHE A 64 6.45 -0.44 11.21
CA PHE A 64 5.83 0.76 11.77
C PHE A 64 5.55 1.83 10.71
N ILE A 65 6.48 2.04 9.77
CA ILE A 65 6.27 2.92 8.62
C ILE A 65 5.14 2.37 7.74
N SER A 66 5.11 1.05 7.49
CA SER A 66 4.00 0.37 6.79
C SER A 66 2.64 0.61 7.48
N TYR A 67 2.62 0.51 8.81
CA TYR A 67 1.43 0.77 9.61
C TYR A 67 0.94 2.22 9.53
N ARG A 68 1.84 3.21 9.61
CA ARG A 68 1.43 4.62 9.47
C ARG A 68 0.79 4.91 8.11
N LYS A 69 1.19 4.20 7.06
CA LYS A 69 0.66 4.39 5.72
C LYS A 69 -0.70 3.72 5.50
N HIS A 70 -0.90 2.52 6.04
CA HIS A 70 -2.08 1.69 5.76
C HIS A 70 -3.03 1.48 6.96
N LYS A 71 -2.71 2.01 8.15
CA LYS A 71 -3.46 1.90 9.43
C LYS A 71 -3.80 0.46 9.87
N CYS A 72 -2.97 -0.50 9.49
CA CYS A 72 -3.24 -1.92 9.62
C CYS A 72 -2.43 -2.58 10.76
N MET A 73 -3.03 -2.83 11.93
CA MET A 73 -2.29 -3.24 13.16
C MET A 73 -1.76 -4.68 13.20
N TYR A 74 -2.40 -5.64 12.52
CA TYR A 74 -2.08 -7.06 12.64
C TYR A 74 -0.58 -7.47 12.49
N PRO A 75 0.19 -7.01 11.48
CA PRO A 75 1.59 -7.43 11.35
C PRO A 75 2.49 -6.90 12.47
N ILE A 76 2.19 -5.73 13.04
CA ILE A 76 2.93 -5.18 14.19
C ILE A 76 2.64 -5.98 15.45
N LEU A 77 1.38 -6.38 15.65
CA LEU A 77 0.96 -7.19 16.80
C LEU A 77 1.68 -8.55 16.85
N ILE A 78 2.09 -9.09 15.69
CA ILE A 78 2.88 -10.32 15.61
C ILE A 78 4.38 -10.01 15.78
N ALA A 79 4.88 -8.96 15.14
CA ALA A 79 6.32 -8.68 15.12
C ALA A 79 6.90 -8.22 16.47
N ILE A 80 6.19 -7.38 17.23
CA ILE A 80 6.65 -6.89 18.54
C ILE A 80 6.89 -8.05 19.52
N PRO A 81 5.93 -8.97 19.78
CA PRO A 81 6.18 -10.07 20.71
C PRO A 81 7.28 -11.00 20.20
N SER A 82 7.38 -11.24 18.89
CA SER A 82 8.48 -12.05 18.31
C SER A 82 9.86 -11.43 18.56
N ALA A 83 9.99 -10.11 18.43
CA ALA A 83 11.24 -9.41 18.72
C ALA A 83 11.61 -9.42 20.21
N LEU A 84 10.61 -9.30 21.10
CA LEU A 84 10.82 -9.41 22.54
C LEU A 84 11.29 -10.80 22.95
N VAL A 85 10.75 -11.86 22.32
CA VAL A 85 11.21 -13.24 22.54
C VAL A 85 12.67 -13.40 22.13
N ILE A 86 13.09 -12.85 20.99
CA ILE A 86 14.49 -12.87 20.54
C ILE A 86 15.41 -12.12 21.52
N PHE A 87 14.98 -10.95 21.99
CA PHE A 87 15.77 -10.17 22.95
C PHE A 87 15.91 -10.90 24.29
N TYR A 88 14.80 -11.45 24.79
CA TYR A 88 14.75 -12.18 26.05
C TYR A 88 15.56 -13.48 26.00
N SER A 89 15.45 -14.24 24.90
CA SER A 89 16.18 -15.50 24.74
C SER A 89 17.68 -15.28 24.80
N TYR A 90 18.18 -14.16 24.28
CA TYR A 90 19.61 -13.88 24.28
C TYR A 90 20.14 -13.35 25.62
N HIS A 91 19.42 -12.46 26.30
CA HIS A 91 19.93 -11.82 27.52
C HIS A 91 19.67 -12.61 28.81
N PHE A 92 18.63 -13.44 28.84
CA PHE A 92 18.13 -14.03 30.10
C PHE A 92 18.17 -15.56 30.13
N LEU A 93 18.35 -16.23 29.00
CA LEU A 93 18.49 -17.69 28.98
C LEU A 93 19.96 -18.09 28.80
N GLU A 94 20.57 -18.56 29.89
CA GLU A 94 21.91 -19.20 29.86
C GLU A 94 21.85 -20.69 29.46
N ASN A 95 20.66 -21.29 29.41
CA ASN A 95 20.46 -22.70 29.05
C ASN A 95 20.48 -22.91 27.53
N ASP A 96 20.87 -24.11 27.06
CA ASP A 96 20.90 -24.52 25.64
C ASP A 96 19.58 -24.27 24.86
N ASN A 97 18.47 -24.10 25.58
CA ASN A 97 17.17 -23.75 25.03
C ASN A 97 17.09 -22.36 24.37
N TRP A 98 18.06 -21.47 24.61
CA TRP A 98 18.08 -20.11 24.05
C TRP A 98 18.03 -20.10 22.52
N ILE A 99 18.68 -21.08 21.89
CA ILE A 99 18.74 -21.25 20.43
C ILE A 99 17.33 -21.52 19.86
N TYR A 100 16.59 -22.45 20.47
CA TYR A 100 15.25 -22.82 20.01
C TYR A 100 14.25 -21.67 20.14
N LEU A 101 14.32 -20.91 21.23
CA LEU A 101 13.49 -19.72 21.45
C LEU A 101 13.81 -18.60 20.46
N MET A 102 15.10 -18.41 20.13
CA MET A 102 15.51 -17.45 19.11
C MET A 102 14.93 -17.81 17.74
N TYR A 103 15.03 -19.08 17.33
CA TYR A 103 14.45 -19.55 16.06
C TYR A 103 12.92 -19.41 16.02
N LEU A 104 12.24 -19.66 17.14
CA LEU A 104 10.80 -19.45 17.25
C LEU A 104 10.43 -17.98 17.00
N GLY A 105 11.16 -17.05 17.61
CA GLY A 105 10.97 -15.61 17.40
C GLY A 105 11.22 -15.20 15.95
N MET A 106 12.25 -15.75 15.30
CA MET A 106 12.54 -15.48 13.89
C MET A 106 11.43 -15.99 12.96
N PHE A 107 10.88 -17.17 13.25
CA PHE A 107 9.75 -17.72 12.49
C PHE A 107 8.53 -16.80 12.61
N GLY A 108 8.27 -16.26 13.80
CA GLY A 108 7.22 -15.26 14.03
C GLY A 108 7.42 -13.96 13.24
N LEU A 109 8.66 -13.44 13.15
CA LEU A 109 8.97 -12.30 12.29
C LEU A 109 8.75 -12.62 10.80
N GLY A 110 9.12 -13.81 10.35
CA GLY A 110 8.87 -14.28 8.98
C GLY A 110 7.37 -14.31 8.65
N ILE A 111 6.55 -14.89 9.53
CA ILE A 111 5.09 -14.88 9.38
C ILE A 111 4.57 -13.44 9.33
N SER A 112 5.06 -12.55 10.20
CA SER A 112 4.64 -11.15 10.21
C SER A 112 4.92 -10.44 8.88
N ALA A 113 6.06 -10.73 8.25
CA ALA A 113 6.46 -10.18 6.96
C ALA A 113 5.62 -10.74 5.82
N ILE A 114 5.32 -12.04 5.83
CA ILE A 114 4.42 -12.70 4.87
C ILE A 114 3.03 -12.08 4.98
N VAL A 115 2.47 -11.97 6.18
CA VAL A 115 1.16 -11.33 6.41
C VAL A 115 1.17 -9.87 5.95
N ASN A 116 2.23 -9.11 6.24
CA ASN A 116 2.39 -7.73 5.76
C ASN A 116 2.45 -7.67 4.22
N HIS A 117 3.16 -8.59 3.58
CA HIS A 117 3.25 -8.67 2.11
C HIS A 117 1.91 -9.03 1.47
N TYR A 118 1.25 -10.09 1.93
CA TYR A 118 -0.06 -10.50 1.43
C TYR A 118 -1.11 -9.40 1.66
N ARG A 119 -1.11 -8.74 2.82
CA ARG A 119 -2.00 -7.60 3.07
C ARG A 119 -1.68 -6.40 2.21
N ASN A 120 -0.41 -6.06 1.98
CA ASN A 120 -0.05 -4.98 1.08
C ASN A 120 -0.49 -5.27 -0.36
N ARG A 121 -0.44 -6.55 -0.80
CA ARG A 121 -0.99 -6.99 -2.09
C ARG A 121 -2.52 -6.92 -2.13
N LEU A 122 -3.21 -7.24 -1.04
CA LEU A 122 -4.67 -7.06 -0.91
C LEU A 122 -5.09 -5.58 -0.89
N HIS A 123 -4.31 -4.72 -0.23
CA HIS A 123 -4.53 -3.26 -0.23
C HIS A 123 -4.17 -2.62 -1.56
N TYR A 124 -3.22 -3.17 -2.32
CA TYR A 124 -3.03 -2.79 -3.73
C TYR A 124 -4.30 -3.04 -4.54
N SER A 125 -5.00 -4.16 -4.34
CA SER A 125 -6.32 -4.40 -4.95
C SER A 125 -7.42 -3.44 -4.45
N CYS A 126 -7.35 -2.99 -3.19
CA CYS A 126 -8.34 -2.06 -2.60
C CYS A 126 -8.10 -0.58 -2.97
N CYS A 127 -6.85 -0.18 -3.26
CA CYS A 127 -6.54 1.13 -3.82
C CYS A 127 -6.76 1.17 -5.34
N ILE A 128 -6.57 0.04 -6.05
CA ILE A 128 -6.97 -0.09 -7.45
C ILE A 128 -8.49 0.09 -7.61
N THR A 129 -9.33 -0.26 -6.64
CA THR A 129 -10.76 0.05 -6.74
C THR A 129 -11.06 1.56 -6.71
N GLN A 130 -10.15 2.42 -6.25
CA GLN A 130 -10.36 3.88 -6.32
C GLN A 130 -9.73 4.53 -7.56
N GLU A 131 -8.64 3.98 -8.11
CA GLU A 131 -7.98 4.53 -9.32
C GLU A 131 -8.47 3.86 -10.62
N LYS A 132 -8.80 2.57 -10.60
CA LYS A 132 -9.30 1.83 -11.77
C LYS A 132 -10.74 2.18 -12.12
N ILE A 133 -11.58 2.46 -11.12
CA ILE A 133 -12.93 2.96 -11.37
C ILE A 133 -12.86 4.33 -12.06
N VAL A 134 -11.94 5.22 -11.67
CA VAL A 134 -11.76 6.52 -12.34
C VAL A 134 -11.23 6.37 -13.78
N SER A 135 -10.50 5.30 -14.11
CA SER A 135 -10.00 5.08 -15.47
C SER A 135 -11.04 4.60 -16.51
N GLU A 136 -12.21 4.14 -16.08
CA GLU A 136 -13.33 3.75 -16.97
C GLU A 136 -14.50 4.75 -16.97
N ILE A 137 -14.47 5.78 -16.11
CA ILE A 137 -15.51 6.84 -16.08
C ILE A 137 -15.21 7.83 -17.20
N ASN A 138 -16.14 7.94 -18.15
CA ASN A 138 -16.07 8.99 -19.15
C ASN A 138 -16.56 10.31 -18.53
N LEU A 139 -15.63 11.20 -18.20
CA LEU A 139 -15.93 12.53 -17.63
C LEU A 139 -16.38 13.54 -18.69
N LYS A 140 -16.27 13.23 -19.98
CA LYS A 140 -16.70 14.14 -21.04
C LYS A 140 -18.15 13.86 -21.43
N SER A 141 -19.02 14.84 -21.27
CA SER A 141 -20.43 14.74 -21.66
C SER A 141 -20.82 15.97 -22.46
N THR A 142 -21.51 15.76 -23.58
CA THR A 142 -22.04 16.88 -24.38
C THR A 142 -23.41 17.27 -23.83
N ILE A 143 -23.51 18.46 -23.24
CA ILE A 143 -24.78 18.99 -22.74
C ILE A 143 -25.50 19.74 -23.87
N THR A 144 -26.77 19.40 -24.10
CA THR A 144 -27.60 20.04 -25.13
C THR A 144 -28.71 20.85 -24.51
N CYS A 145 -28.77 22.14 -24.82
CA CYS A 145 -29.80 23.03 -24.31
C CYS A 145 -31.15 22.77 -25.00
N PRO A 146 -32.23 22.48 -24.26
CA PRO A 146 -33.56 22.24 -24.85
C PRO A 146 -34.23 23.51 -25.38
N ASN A 147 -33.77 24.71 -24.98
CA ASN A 147 -34.36 25.98 -25.37
C ASN A 147 -33.84 26.50 -26.72
N CYS A 148 -32.53 26.39 -26.96
CA CYS A 148 -31.90 26.93 -28.17
C CYS A 148 -31.21 25.88 -29.06
N GLY A 149 -31.17 24.61 -28.63
CA GLY A 149 -30.52 23.53 -29.36
C GLY A 149 -28.99 23.56 -29.35
N HIS A 150 -28.37 24.51 -28.66
CA HIS A 150 -26.91 24.59 -28.54
C HIS A 150 -26.36 23.40 -27.74
N SER A 151 -25.35 22.73 -28.28
CA SER A 151 -24.65 21.62 -27.64
C SER A 151 -23.19 21.96 -27.38
N LYS A 152 -22.68 21.57 -26.21
CA LYS A 152 -21.29 21.82 -25.82
C LYS A 152 -20.72 20.64 -25.05
N GLU A 153 -19.48 20.25 -25.37
CA GLU A 153 -18.73 19.26 -24.59
C GLU A 153 -18.24 19.92 -23.30
N GLU A 154 -18.66 19.37 -22.16
CA GLU A 154 -18.26 19.80 -20.82
C GLU A 154 -17.63 18.64 -20.06
N THR A 155 -16.70 18.97 -19.17
CA THR A 155 -16.07 17.97 -18.28
C THR A 155 -16.86 17.90 -16.97
N MET A 156 -17.43 16.73 -16.69
CA MET A 156 -18.21 16.48 -15.49
C MET A 156 -17.32 16.53 -14.24
N PRO A 157 -17.73 17.27 -13.20
CA PRO A 157 -17.02 17.28 -11.92
C PRO A 157 -17.14 15.90 -11.23
N THR A 158 -16.03 15.42 -10.67
CA THR A 158 -15.98 14.18 -9.87
C THR A 158 -16.37 14.39 -8.41
N ASP A 159 -16.29 15.63 -7.94
CA ASP A 159 -16.34 15.96 -6.51
C ASP A 159 -17.76 16.35 -6.05
N ALA A 160 -18.68 16.65 -6.99
CA ALA A 160 -20.06 17.00 -6.72
C ALA A 160 -20.96 16.89 -7.96
N CYS A 161 -22.27 16.75 -7.75
CA CYS A 161 -23.27 16.74 -8.82
C CYS A 161 -23.66 18.17 -9.25
N GLN A 162 -23.59 18.45 -10.56
CA GLN A 162 -23.98 19.75 -11.10
C GLN A 162 -25.50 19.84 -11.29
N TYR A 163 -26.17 20.54 -10.38
CA TYR A 163 -27.64 20.72 -10.42
C TYR A 163 -28.09 21.90 -11.29
N PHE A 164 -27.26 22.93 -11.42
CA PHE A 164 -27.55 24.11 -12.24
C PHE A 164 -26.50 24.24 -13.33
N TYR A 165 -26.96 24.49 -14.56
CA TYR A 165 -26.09 24.77 -15.70
C TYR A 165 -26.63 25.96 -16.47
N GLU A 166 -25.81 27.00 -16.66
CA GLU A 166 -26.15 28.13 -17.50
C GLU A 166 -25.71 27.85 -18.94
N CYS A 167 -26.65 27.92 -19.88
CA CYS A 167 -26.32 27.76 -21.30
C CYS A 167 -25.54 28.98 -21.83
N GLU A 168 -24.39 28.76 -22.45
CA GLU A 168 -23.54 29.85 -22.96
C GLU A 168 -24.16 30.66 -24.11
N ASN A 169 -25.11 30.09 -24.86
CA ASN A 169 -25.71 30.76 -26.02
C ASN A 169 -26.95 31.59 -25.65
N CYS A 170 -27.78 31.11 -24.71
CA CYS A 170 -29.04 31.78 -24.36
C CYS A 170 -29.11 32.24 -22.90
N HIS A 171 -28.07 32.02 -22.11
CA HIS A 171 -27.96 32.38 -20.69
C HIS A 171 -29.08 31.82 -19.80
N LEU A 172 -29.81 30.81 -20.28
CA LEU A 172 -30.85 30.15 -19.50
C LEU A 172 -30.21 29.17 -18.52
N VAL A 173 -30.61 29.27 -17.25
CA VAL A 173 -30.23 28.30 -16.21
C VAL A 173 -31.12 27.06 -16.29
N LEU A 174 -30.53 25.95 -16.70
CA LEU A 174 -31.16 24.63 -16.76
C LEU A 174 -31.14 23.95 -15.39
N LYS A 175 -32.22 23.23 -15.09
CA LYS A 175 -32.38 22.37 -13.91
C LYS A 175 -32.70 20.95 -14.38
N PRO A 176 -32.28 19.89 -13.66
CA PRO A 176 -32.63 18.52 -14.03
C PRO A 176 -34.14 18.30 -14.11
N LYS A 177 -34.53 17.33 -14.94
CA LYS A 177 -35.91 16.85 -15.05
C LYS A 177 -36.29 16.09 -13.77
N ALA A 178 -37.59 16.03 -13.49
CA ALA A 178 -38.09 15.26 -12.35
C ALA A 178 -37.69 13.78 -12.50
N GLY A 179 -36.96 13.25 -11.52
CA GLY A 179 -36.45 11.87 -11.52
C GLY A 179 -34.95 11.73 -11.83
N ASP A 180 -34.30 12.79 -12.33
CA ASP A 180 -32.85 12.81 -12.58
C ASP A 180 -32.09 13.58 -11.47
N CYS A 181 -30.86 13.16 -11.18
CA CYS A 181 -30.05 13.75 -10.11
C CYS A 181 -29.24 15.00 -10.51
N CYS A 182 -28.96 15.21 -11.80
CA CYS A 182 -28.13 16.32 -12.27
C CYS A 182 -28.43 16.69 -13.73
N VAL A 183 -27.96 17.85 -14.17
CA VAL A 183 -28.18 18.36 -15.54
C VAL A 183 -27.62 17.43 -16.62
N PHE A 184 -26.51 16.73 -16.34
CA PHE A 184 -25.93 15.75 -17.26
C PHE A 184 -26.82 14.50 -17.42
N CYS A 185 -27.53 14.07 -16.37
CA CYS A 185 -28.44 12.93 -16.48
C CYS A 185 -29.67 13.24 -17.35
N SER A 186 -30.11 14.51 -17.34
CA SER A 186 -31.29 14.98 -18.07
C SER A 186 -31.03 15.47 -19.50
N TYR A 187 -29.86 16.07 -19.74
CA TYR A 187 -29.53 16.78 -20.97
C TYR A 187 -28.13 16.45 -21.54
N GLY A 188 -27.36 15.61 -20.86
CA GLY A 188 -26.04 15.14 -21.30
C GLY A 188 -26.12 13.85 -22.11
N THR A 189 -25.08 13.59 -22.89
CA THR A 189 -24.90 12.32 -23.61
C THR A 189 -24.51 11.18 -22.69
N GLU A 190 -23.65 11.46 -21.71
CA GLU A 190 -23.15 10.51 -20.72
C GLU A 190 -23.79 10.76 -19.34
N LYS A 191 -24.03 9.68 -18.59
CA LYS A 191 -24.56 9.74 -17.21
C LYS A 191 -23.50 10.25 -16.23
N CYS A 192 -23.95 10.78 -15.09
CA CYS A 192 -23.03 11.35 -14.11
C CYS A 192 -22.10 10.29 -13.49
N PRO A 193 -20.93 10.72 -12.97
CA PRO A 193 -19.93 9.80 -12.43
C PRO A 193 -20.49 8.83 -11.37
N PRO A 194 -21.34 9.25 -10.40
CA PRO A 194 -21.93 8.31 -9.43
C PRO A 194 -22.65 7.14 -10.11
N ILE A 195 -23.53 7.42 -11.08
CA ILE A 195 -24.31 6.40 -11.79
C ILE A 195 -23.41 5.48 -12.61
N GLN A 196 -22.36 6.01 -13.25
CA GLN A 196 -21.38 5.21 -14.00
C GLN A 196 -20.62 4.24 -13.08
N THR A 197 -20.39 4.62 -11.82
CA THR A 197 -19.73 3.77 -10.82
C THR A 197 -20.65 2.79 -10.09
N GLY A 198 -21.96 2.82 -10.39
CA GLY A 198 -22.95 2.00 -9.69
C GLY A 198 -23.24 2.45 -8.25
N ALA A 199 -22.63 3.55 -7.79
CA ALA A 199 -23.17 4.33 -6.70
C ALA A 199 -24.48 4.96 -7.21
N GLY A 200 -25.54 5.00 -6.41
CA GLY A 200 -26.82 5.57 -6.86
C GLY A 200 -26.72 7.06 -7.23
N CYS A 201 -27.88 7.71 -7.33
CA CYS A 201 -27.89 9.17 -7.32
C CYS A 201 -27.21 9.69 -6.04
N CYS A 202 -26.41 10.73 -6.21
CA CYS A 202 -26.07 11.65 -5.13
C CYS A 202 -27.33 12.02 -4.32
#